data_AF-A0A957TUC0-F1
#
_entry.id   AF-A0A957TUC0-F1
#
_cell.length_a   1.000
_cell.length_b   1.000
_cell.length_c   1.000
_cell.angle_alpha   90.00
_cell.angle_beta   90.00
_cell.angle_gamma   90.00
#
_symmetry.space_group_name_H-M   'P 1'
#
loop_
_entity.id
_entity.type
_entity.pdbx_description
1 polymer ?
#
loop_
_entity_poly.entity_id
_entity_poly.type
_entity_poly.pdbx_seq_one_letter_code
_entity_poly.pdbx_strand_id
1 'polypeptide(L)'
;DSDGVPDLFDRDNDNDGVPDAVDLAPLVKGATYAETGALNLTLKNLEAGKPTFVEFQLRPENPEQLWYSFNVLDWPQDEDGQMRDIDNVTFADYAAQQGRTAGLQEANGDMKLIPMLEIRMLAKDANLPPATTRTVMDANGEPTTRTVYPDLEPLGINVRDLEPSGEHKLVYVPLNVVTDESTGERVAFSGQMRYLPSGSWGSAHDVRLVWTVQALNDQPTARCDSTATPPIVDNCTADGYIHNVPQVIQSYTSGWNLTGLSVQEERGTTMDIAYGDPTQGTAPQLDDAVSALTTVLNSAFVTGRDIDNNGKRDFTAADLPNRFGRANPAKPDVVRYGLPNILQIETNSYATFDEALATTAITKTVGILKGMDGIAAGNANIKPLLLFAYEKASRSLSLDLLRAGNAYVSQSGNALNFDMKPGSAAAQTVSTMAGIRQVAYCPTAGNPIRWDPCSMDAYWGDLARRYDSILLPNETNPNLTAGRVFAAQLSYTAFNSGYTAVVEEGGRVVSGTYSLATDEAIEANVRYGLQIVGAGAPLMAEFAFENLVSASEDAADLLANINKGFDLFSGGVDDFVSNQARNLAKIKLIKADAAIGAVGAFIIVLSQML
;
A
#
# COMPACT_ATOMS: atom_id res chain seq x y z
N ASP A 1 -3.74 30.01 -9.82
CA ASP A 1 -4.90 30.07 -10.75
C ASP A 1 -5.53 31.49 -11.00
N SER A 2 -5.20 32.55 -10.25
CA SER A 2 -5.85 33.89 -10.28
C SER A 2 -7.20 34.02 -9.55
N ASP A 3 -7.52 33.13 -8.62
CA ASP A 3 -8.71 33.28 -7.75
C ASP A 3 -8.58 34.38 -6.68
N GLY A 4 -7.36 34.90 -6.46
CA GLY A 4 -7.07 35.94 -5.48
C GLY A 4 -6.56 35.41 -4.14
N VAL A 5 -6.34 34.11 -4.00
CA VAL A 5 -5.62 33.49 -2.88
C VAL A 5 -4.12 33.46 -3.23
N PRO A 6 -3.22 33.88 -2.30
CA PRO A 6 -1.78 33.78 -2.55
C PRO A 6 -1.32 32.31 -2.56
N ASP A 7 -0.48 31.91 -3.52
CA ASP A 7 0.02 30.53 -3.73
C ASP A 7 0.41 29.78 -2.44
N LEU A 8 1.06 30.43 -1.47
CA LEU A 8 1.49 29.77 -0.22
C LEU A 8 0.31 29.30 0.66
N PHE A 9 -0.85 29.92 0.51
CA PHE A 9 -2.08 29.65 1.27
C PHE A 9 -3.21 29.13 0.38
N ASP A 10 -2.95 29.02 -0.91
CA ASP A 10 -3.84 28.37 -1.85
C ASP A 10 -3.85 26.87 -1.53
N ARG A 11 -5.05 26.30 -1.55
CA ARG A 11 -5.27 24.88 -1.28
C ARG A 11 -5.62 24.12 -2.55
N ASP A 12 -5.78 24.82 -3.68
CA ASP A 12 -6.16 24.27 -4.98
C ASP A 12 -5.53 25.17 -6.06
N ASN A 13 -4.26 24.91 -6.38
CA ASN A 13 -3.45 25.86 -7.17
C ASN A 13 -3.92 26.03 -8.63
N ASP A 14 -4.77 25.13 -9.14
CA ASP A 14 -5.27 25.12 -10.51
C ASP A 14 -6.79 25.30 -10.64
N ASN A 15 -7.50 25.31 -9.52
CA ASN A 15 -8.91 25.61 -9.39
C ASN A 15 -9.81 24.66 -10.16
N ASP A 16 -9.51 23.38 -10.09
CA ASP A 16 -10.38 22.32 -10.55
C ASP A 16 -11.35 21.82 -9.45
N GLY A 17 -11.16 22.32 -8.22
CA GLY A 17 -11.93 22.06 -7.01
C GLY A 17 -11.61 20.73 -6.34
N VAL A 18 -10.40 20.20 -6.55
CA VAL A 18 -9.75 19.18 -5.73
C VAL A 18 -8.62 19.84 -4.94
N PRO A 19 -8.57 19.70 -3.60
CA PRO A 19 -7.47 20.25 -2.83
C PRO A 19 -6.13 19.59 -3.15
N ASP A 20 -5.05 20.38 -3.20
CA ASP A 20 -3.69 19.94 -3.55
C ASP A 20 -3.21 18.72 -2.75
N ALA A 21 -3.66 18.60 -1.49
CA ALA A 21 -3.28 17.51 -0.60
C ALA A 21 -3.76 16.13 -1.07
N VAL A 22 -4.81 16.09 -1.89
CA VAL A 22 -5.42 14.87 -2.42
C VAL A 22 -5.53 14.87 -3.96
N ASP A 23 -5.00 15.89 -4.62
CA ASP A 23 -5.00 16.00 -6.07
C ASP A 23 -3.84 15.20 -6.71
N LEU A 24 -4.14 14.46 -7.78
CA LEU A 24 -3.13 13.74 -8.56
C LEU A 24 -2.36 14.67 -9.53
N ALA A 25 -2.89 15.85 -9.82
CA ALA A 25 -2.30 16.85 -10.71
C ALA A 25 -2.54 18.29 -10.22
N PRO A 26 -2.04 18.67 -9.03
CA PRO A 26 -2.32 19.95 -8.35
C PRO A 26 -1.89 21.21 -9.13
N LEU A 27 -1.24 21.08 -10.28
CA LEU A 27 -0.69 22.20 -11.03
C LEU A 27 -1.40 22.42 -12.37
N VAL A 28 -2.30 21.52 -12.78
CA VAL A 28 -2.99 21.58 -14.07
C VAL A 28 -4.42 21.05 -14.01
N LYS A 29 -5.34 21.99 -14.15
CA LYS A 29 -6.74 21.71 -14.46
C LYS A 29 -6.90 20.99 -15.79
N GLY A 30 -7.43 19.76 -15.75
CA GLY A 30 -7.73 18.97 -16.93
C GLY A 30 -8.93 19.51 -17.74
N ALA A 31 -9.22 18.84 -18.86
CA ALA A 31 -10.33 19.24 -19.73
C ALA A 31 -11.67 18.67 -19.26
N THR A 32 -12.74 19.34 -19.70
CA THR A 32 -14.12 18.87 -19.57
C THR A 32 -14.50 17.98 -20.75
N TYR A 33 -15.14 16.86 -20.44
CA TYR A 33 -15.67 15.90 -21.40
C TYR A 33 -17.19 15.85 -21.26
N ALA A 34 -17.90 16.31 -22.29
CA ALA A 34 -19.36 16.28 -22.33
C ALA A 34 -19.89 14.85 -22.43
N GLU A 35 -21.15 14.63 -22.06
CA GLU A 35 -21.80 13.31 -22.16
C GLU A 35 -21.65 12.64 -23.54
N THR A 36 -21.67 13.42 -24.61
CA THR A 36 -21.54 12.91 -25.98
C THR A 36 -20.08 12.70 -26.42
N GLY A 37 -19.11 13.32 -25.75
CA GLY A 37 -17.69 13.31 -26.10
C GLY A 37 -16.84 12.53 -25.10
N ALA A 38 -16.23 11.43 -25.54
CA ALA A 38 -15.29 10.67 -24.71
C ALA A 38 -13.91 11.34 -24.63
N LEU A 39 -13.18 11.11 -23.55
CA LEU A 39 -11.73 11.27 -23.52
C LEU A 39 -11.11 10.24 -24.45
N ASN A 40 -10.25 10.66 -25.39
CA ASN A 40 -9.50 9.76 -26.26
C ASN A 40 -8.08 9.58 -25.70
N LEU A 41 -7.88 8.56 -24.87
CA LEU A 41 -6.60 8.28 -24.21
C LEU A 41 -5.65 7.50 -25.13
N THR A 42 -4.42 8.00 -25.28
CA THR A 42 -3.34 7.29 -25.99
C THR A 42 -2.09 7.20 -25.13
N LEU A 43 -1.59 6.00 -24.90
CA LEU A 43 -0.31 5.77 -24.23
C LEU A 43 0.75 5.33 -25.24
N LYS A 44 1.93 5.92 -25.23
CA LYS A 44 2.99 5.65 -26.21
C LYS A 44 4.30 5.26 -25.54
N ASN A 45 5.08 4.45 -26.25
CA ASN A 45 6.42 4.02 -25.83
C ASN A 45 6.47 3.31 -24.46
N LEU A 46 5.37 2.64 -24.11
CA LEU A 46 5.34 1.65 -23.04
C LEU A 46 6.10 0.39 -23.47
N GLU A 47 6.74 -0.26 -22.51
CA GLU A 47 7.46 -1.50 -22.74
C GLU A 47 6.50 -2.69 -22.78
N ALA A 48 6.66 -3.55 -23.78
CA ALA A 48 5.86 -4.75 -23.92
C ALA A 48 6.02 -5.68 -22.70
N GLY A 49 4.89 -6.17 -22.17
CA GLY A 49 4.85 -7.10 -21.04
C GLY A 49 5.11 -6.46 -19.67
N LYS A 50 5.19 -5.13 -19.57
CA LYS A 50 5.34 -4.42 -18.28
C LYS A 50 3.98 -3.89 -17.79
N PRO A 51 3.48 -4.32 -16.63
CA PRO A 51 2.21 -3.82 -16.10
C PRO A 51 2.20 -2.29 -16.04
N THR A 52 1.11 -1.69 -16.53
CA THR A 52 0.93 -0.23 -16.54
C THR A 52 -0.38 0.10 -15.86
N PHE A 53 -0.33 0.97 -14.86
CA PHE A 53 -1.49 1.48 -14.15
C PHE A 53 -1.80 2.89 -14.63
N VAL A 54 -3.07 3.14 -14.93
CA VAL A 54 -3.60 4.46 -15.24
C VAL A 54 -4.58 4.82 -14.16
N GLU A 55 -4.22 5.79 -13.33
CA GLU A 55 -5.07 6.33 -12.30
C GLU A 55 -5.74 7.59 -12.80
N PHE A 56 -7.07 7.59 -12.82
CA PHE A 56 -7.92 8.70 -13.18
C PHE A 56 -8.44 9.35 -11.91
N GLN A 57 -8.40 10.67 -11.85
CA GLN A 57 -9.14 11.46 -10.89
C GLN A 57 -10.03 12.44 -11.66
N LEU A 58 -11.31 12.48 -11.29
CA LEU A 58 -12.29 13.27 -12.00
C LEU A 58 -13.39 13.79 -11.08
N ARG A 59 -14.03 14.87 -11.53
CA ARG A 59 -15.26 15.39 -10.92
C ARG A 59 -16.40 15.34 -11.92
N PRO A 60 -17.59 14.87 -11.54
CA PRO A 60 -18.77 15.02 -12.39
C PRO A 60 -19.03 16.49 -12.72
N GLU A 61 -19.64 16.77 -13.87
CA GLU A 61 -19.99 18.14 -14.26
C GLU A 61 -20.94 18.81 -13.25
N ASN A 62 -21.83 18.02 -12.63
CA ASN A 62 -22.59 18.43 -11.45
C ASN A 62 -21.94 17.87 -10.18
N PRO A 63 -21.24 18.69 -9.36
CA PRO A 63 -20.56 18.24 -8.14
C PRO A 63 -21.50 17.62 -7.09
N GLU A 64 -22.80 17.93 -7.10
CA GLU A 64 -23.78 17.29 -6.20
C GLU A 64 -23.83 15.77 -6.40
N GLN A 65 -23.42 15.26 -7.57
CA GLN A 65 -23.34 13.82 -7.84
C GLN A 65 -22.30 13.08 -6.99
N LEU A 66 -21.33 13.77 -6.42
CA LEU A 66 -20.41 13.17 -5.43
C LEU A 66 -21.17 12.69 -4.19
N TRP A 67 -22.28 13.35 -3.84
CA TRP A 67 -23.16 12.96 -2.73
C TRP A 67 -24.16 11.87 -3.09
N TYR A 68 -24.48 11.71 -4.38
CA TYR A 68 -25.36 10.62 -4.86
C TYR A 68 -24.62 9.29 -5.00
N SER A 69 -23.28 9.30 -5.09
CA SER A 69 -22.49 8.09 -5.22
C SER A 69 -22.73 7.11 -4.08
N PHE A 70 -22.94 5.84 -4.45
CA PHE A 70 -23.19 4.73 -3.55
C PHE A 70 -24.44 4.83 -2.69
N ASN A 71 -25.30 5.82 -2.93
CA ASN A 71 -26.61 5.85 -2.31
C ASN A 71 -27.37 4.57 -2.68
N VAL A 72 -27.96 4.00 -1.65
CA VAL A 72 -28.80 2.82 -1.74
C VAL A 72 -30.25 3.29 -1.63
N LEU A 73 -31.04 2.86 -2.60
CA LEU A 73 -32.46 3.14 -2.75
C LEU A 73 -33.22 1.82 -2.60
N ASP A 74 -34.46 1.93 -2.16
CA ASP A 74 -35.38 0.81 -1.99
C ASP A 74 -36.26 0.71 -3.23
N TRP A 75 -36.15 -0.39 -3.97
CA TRP A 75 -37.17 -0.78 -4.93
C TRP A 75 -38.38 -1.29 -4.14
N PRO A 76 -39.60 -0.90 -4.49
CA PRO A 76 -40.77 -1.45 -3.82
C PRO A 76 -40.86 -2.94 -4.12
N GLN A 77 -41.32 -3.71 -3.13
CA GLN A 77 -41.68 -5.12 -3.33
C GLN A 77 -42.54 -5.28 -4.60
N ASP A 78 -42.07 -6.10 -5.54
CA ASP A 78 -42.66 -6.29 -6.88
C ASP A 78 -42.48 -7.75 -7.32
N GLU A 79 -43.58 -8.36 -7.76
CA GLU A 79 -43.63 -9.77 -8.22
C GLU A 79 -43.86 -9.88 -9.74
N ASP A 80 -44.33 -8.80 -10.39
CA ASP A 80 -44.85 -8.82 -11.77
C ASP A 80 -43.90 -8.13 -12.78
N GLY A 81 -42.90 -7.37 -12.30
CA GLY A 81 -41.94 -6.60 -13.09
C GLY A 81 -40.79 -7.38 -13.74
N GLN A 82 -39.99 -6.68 -14.56
CA GLN A 82 -38.68 -7.18 -15.02
C GLN A 82 -37.63 -7.10 -13.90
N MET A 83 -37.79 -6.10 -13.04
CA MET A 83 -37.23 -6.04 -11.70
C MET A 83 -38.26 -6.63 -10.75
N ARG A 84 -37.81 -7.57 -9.92
CA ARG A 84 -38.60 -8.18 -8.87
C ARG A 84 -37.81 -8.17 -7.58
N ASP A 85 -38.52 -7.86 -6.52
CA ASP A 85 -38.08 -7.98 -5.15
C ASP A 85 -39.24 -8.63 -4.39
N ILE A 86 -39.15 -9.94 -4.18
CA ILE A 86 -40.23 -10.76 -3.62
C ILE A 86 -40.01 -10.96 -2.12
N ASP A 87 -38.74 -11.01 -1.70
CA ASP A 87 -38.34 -11.26 -0.32
C ASP A 87 -37.98 -9.99 0.47
N ASN A 88 -37.95 -8.81 -0.18
CA ASN A 88 -37.69 -7.50 0.42
C ASN A 88 -36.32 -7.45 1.12
N VAL A 89 -35.32 -8.10 0.52
CA VAL A 89 -33.96 -8.22 1.06
C VAL A 89 -33.11 -7.03 0.63
N THR A 90 -32.45 -6.40 1.60
CA THR A 90 -31.56 -5.26 1.34
C THR A 90 -30.14 -5.71 1.00
N PHE A 91 -29.31 -4.79 0.49
CA PHE A 91 -27.88 -5.04 0.35
C PHE A 91 -27.19 -5.39 1.67
N ALA A 92 -27.69 -4.92 2.82
CA ALA A 92 -27.13 -5.27 4.12
C ALA A 92 -27.39 -6.74 4.50
N ASP A 93 -28.60 -7.22 4.22
CA ASP A 93 -28.98 -8.62 4.41
C ASP A 93 -28.20 -9.52 3.46
N TYR A 94 -28.09 -9.13 2.19
CA TYR A 94 -27.27 -9.83 1.20
C TYR A 94 -25.80 -9.90 1.62
N ALA A 95 -25.23 -8.80 2.15
CA ALA A 95 -23.87 -8.78 2.67
C ALA A 95 -23.67 -9.79 3.81
N ALA A 96 -24.61 -9.83 4.76
CA ALA A 96 -24.56 -10.75 5.89
C ALA A 96 -24.58 -12.22 5.44
N GLN A 97 -25.38 -12.54 4.41
CA GLN A 97 -25.41 -13.88 3.80
C GLN A 97 -24.05 -14.28 3.17
N GLN A 98 -23.31 -13.30 2.64
CA GLN A 98 -21.96 -13.50 2.10
C GLN A 98 -20.87 -13.47 3.19
N GLY A 99 -21.24 -13.33 4.47
CA GLY A 99 -20.29 -13.17 5.57
C GLY A 99 -19.54 -11.83 5.53
N ARG A 100 -20.06 -10.83 4.81
CA ARG A 100 -19.51 -9.48 4.69
C ARG A 100 -20.21 -8.53 5.66
N THR A 101 -19.45 -7.65 6.30
CA THR A 101 -20.01 -6.52 7.04
C THR A 101 -20.64 -5.52 6.07
N ALA A 102 -21.91 -5.22 6.26
CA ALA A 102 -22.65 -4.25 5.46
C ALA A 102 -22.16 -2.82 5.71
N GLY A 103 -22.16 -1.99 4.67
CA GLY A 103 -21.99 -0.55 4.80
C GLY A 103 -23.24 0.10 5.42
N LEU A 104 -23.08 1.27 6.05
CA LEU A 104 -24.18 1.95 6.77
C LEU A 104 -25.41 2.22 5.89
N GLN A 105 -25.21 2.48 4.59
CA GLN A 105 -26.29 2.77 3.66
C GLN A 105 -26.92 1.51 3.05
N GLU A 106 -26.28 0.34 3.16
CA GLU A 106 -26.76 -0.89 2.51
C GLU A 106 -28.05 -1.43 3.12
N ALA A 107 -28.44 -0.96 4.31
CA ALA A 107 -29.73 -1.28 4.92
C ALA A 107 -30.89 -0.45 4.33
N ASN A 108 -30.60 0.53 3.47
CA ASN A 108 -31.63 1.42 2.90
C ASN A 108 -32.40 0.80 1.74
N GLY A 109 -32.00 -0.36 1.23
CA GLY A 109 -32.67 -1.01 0.12
C GLY A 109 -31.76 -1.93 -0.69
N ASP A 110 -32.19 -2.18 -1.91
CA ASP A 110 -31.74 -3.23 -2.82
C ASP A 110 -31.28 -2.68 -4.19
N MET A 111 -31.34 -1.36 -4.38
CA MET A 111 -30.79 -0.65 -5.55
C MET A 111 -29.64 0.28 -5.16
N LYS A 112 -28.59 0.33 -5.97
CA LYS A 112 -27.39 1.12 -5.73
C LYS A 112 -26.91 1.83 -6.98
N LEU A 113 -26.60 3.12 -6.83
CA LEU A 113 -25.97 3.92 -7.88
C LEU A 113 -24.44 3.82 -7.78
N ILE A 114 -23.80 3.27 -8.80
CA ILE A 114 -22.35 3.03 -8.80
C ILE A 114 -21.71 3.82 -9.95
N PRO A 115 -20.87 4.82 -9.66
CA PRO A 115 -20.09 5.50 -10.68
C PRO A 115 -18.96 4.59 -11.17
N MET A 116 -18.75 4.56 -12.48
CA MET A 116 -17.67 3.81 -13.13
C MET A 116 -17.11 4.60 -14.31
N LEU A 117 -15.90 4.28 -14.74
CA LEU A 117 -15.44 4.62 -16.08
C LEU A 117 -15.75 3.46 -17.02
N GLU A 118 -16.41 3.76 -18.14
CA GLU A 118 -16.50 2.86 -19.28
C GLU A 118 -15.40 3.23 -20.27
N ILE A 119 -14.53 2.27 -20.58
CA ILE A 119 -13.46 2.40 -21.55
C ILE A 119 -13.76 1.50 -22.74
N ARG A 120 -14.00 2.11 -23.90
CA ARG A 120 -14.14 1.41 -25.18
C ARG A 120 -12.80 1.36 -25.89
N MET A 121 -12.43 0.16 -26.35
CA MET A 121 -11.15 -0.08 -27.02
C MET A 121 -11.27 -1.15 -28.10
N LEU A 122 -10.37 -1.13 -29.08
CA LEU A 122 -10.29 -2.16 -30.11
C LEU A 122 -9.55 -3.39 -29.55
N ALA A 123 -10.13 -4.58 -29.66
CA ALA A 123 -9.63 -5.80 -29.02
C ALA A 123 -8.18 -6.14 -29.38
N LYS A 124 -7.75 -5.87 -30.62
CA LYS A 124 -6.38 -6.15 -31.08
C LYS A 124 -5.31 -5.28 -30.41
N ASP A 125 -5.70 -4.08 -29.98
CA ASP A 125 -4.82 -3.07 -29.37
C ASP A 125 -5.31 -2.71 -27.95
N ALA A 126 -6.13 -3.56 -27.33
CA ALA A 126 -6.76 -3.29 -26.04
C ALA A 126 -5.73 -3.22 -24.90
N ASN A 127 -4.56 -3.85 -25.09
CA ASN A 127 -3.48 -3.92 -24.11
C ASN A 127 -3.98 -4.41 -22.73
N LEU A 128 -4.99 -5.30 -22.73
CA LEU A 128 -5.52 -5.90 -21.52
C LEU A 128 -4.59 -7.03 -21.04
N PRO A 129 -4.52 -7.26 -19.72
CA PRO A 129 -3.89 -8.46 -19.19
C PRO A 129 -4.46 -9.76 -19.81
N PRO A 130 -3.74 -10.88 -19.73
CA PRO A 130 -4.18 -12.14 -20.32
C PRO A 130 -5.54 -12.57 -19.77
N ALA A 131 -6.46 -12.87 -20.68
CA ALA A 131 -7.73 -13.47 -20.31
C ALA A 131 -7.56 -14.99 -20.10
N THR A 132 -8.36 -15.55 -19.20
CA THR A 132 -8.57 -17.00 -19.08
C THR A 132 -10.05 -17.30 -19.19
N THR A 133 -10.38 -18.58 -19.30
CA THR A 133 -11.76 -19.04 -19.26
C THR A 133 -12.05 -19.68 -17.92
N ARG A 134 -13.19 -19.34 -17.32
CA ARG A 134 -13.72 -19.98 -16.12
C ARG A 134 -15.05 -20.61 -16.46
N THR A 135 -15.23 -21.87 -16.08
CA THR A 135 -16.56 -22.50 -16.14
C THR A 135 -17.42 -21.85 -15.07
N VAL A 136 -18.50 -21.22 -15.50
CA VAL A 136 -19.54 -20.67 -14.63
C VAL A 136 -20.86 -21.35 -15.00
N MET A 137 -21.75 -21.46 -14.04
CA MET A 137 -23.12 -21.88 -14.35
C MET A 137 -23.85 -20.69 -14.98
N ASP A 138 -24.48 -20.87 -16.13
CA ASP A 138 -25.34 -19.83 -16.69
C ASP A 138 -26.66 -19.68 -15.90
N ALA A 139 -27.54 -18.74 -16.30
CA ALA A 139 -28.86 -18.58 -15.67
C ALA A 139 -29.72 -19.85 -15.78
N ASN A 140 -29.40 -20.69 -16.76
CA ASN A 140 -29.94 -22.01 -16.91
C ASN A 140 -28.94 -23.03 -16.39
N GLY A 141 -28.22 -22.82 -15.27
CA GLY A 141 -27.31 -23.72 -14.57
C GLY A 141 -26.55 -24.78 -15.38
N GLU A 142 -26.27 -24.50 -16.65
CA GLU A 142 -25.45 -25.31 -17.53
C GLU A 142 -24.03 -24.75 -17.42
N PRO A 143 -23.01 -25.61 -17.42
CA PRO A 143 -21.63 -25.15 -17.41
C PRO A 143 -21.35 -24.39 -18.69
N THR A 144 -21.33 -23.06 -18.58
CA THR A 144 -20.91 -22.16 -19.65
C THR A 144 -19.50 -21.67 -19.39
N THR A 145 -18.83 -21.25 -20.45
CA THR A 145 -17.49 -20.71 -20.36
C THR A 145 -17.55 -19.20 -20.39
N ARG A 146 -17.05 -18.55 -19.34
CA ARG A 146 -16.93 -17.10 -19.26
C ARG A 146 -15.46 -16.71 -19.40
N THR A 147 -15.19 -15.75 -20.28
CA THR A 147 -13.90 -15.07 -20.34
C THR A 147 -13.75 -14.18 -19.11
N VAL A 148 -12.67 -14.36 -18.36
CA VAL A 148 -12.34 -13.57 -17.17
C VAL A 148 -10.91 -13.07 -17.27
N TYR A 149 -10.60 -12.00 -16.53
CA TYR A 149 -9.29 -11.37 -16.50
C TYR A 149 -8.77 -11.42 -15.06
N PRO A 150 -8.02 -12.46 -14.68
CA PRO A 150 -7.61 -12.68 -13.28
C PRO A 150 -6.83 -11.52 -12.68
N ASP A 151 -6.11 -10.78 -13.53
CA ASP A 151 -5.34 -9.58 -13.17
C ASP A 151 -6.18 -8.32 -12.94
N LEU A 152 -7.44 -8.33 -13.37
CA LEU A 152 -8.40 -7.22 -13.30
C LEU A 152 -9.53 -7.49 -12.27
N GLU A 153 -9.86 -8.75 -12.01
CA GLU A 153 -10.89 -9.14 -11.02
C GLU A 153 -10.63 -8.55 -9.62
N PRO A 154 -9.39 -8.55 -9.06
CA PRO A 154 -9.12 -7.96 -7.74
C PRO A 154 -9.33 -6.45 -7.68
N LEU A 155 -9.25 -5.76 -8.83
CA LEU A 155 -9.51 -4.32 -8.96
C LEU A 155 -11.00 -4.02 -9.19
N GLY A 156 -11.86 -5.06 -9.20
CA GLY A 156 -13.29 -4.93 -9.53
C GLY A 156 -13.57 -4.58 -11.00
N ILE A 157 -12.56 -4.67 -11.86
CA ILE A 157 -12.66 -4.26 -13.26
C ILE A 157 -13.31 -5.38 -14.09
N ASN A 158 -14.34 -5.02 -14.85
CA ASN A 158 -15.08 -5.95 -15.68
C ASN A 158 -14.86 -5.67 -17.15
N VAL A 159 -14.56 -6.71 -17.93
CA VAL A 159 -14.38 -6.62 -19.39
C VAL A 159 -15.52 -7.37 -20.09
N ARG A 160 -16.09 -6.78 -21.13
CA ARG A 160 -17.12 -7.38 -21.99
C ARG A 160 -16.87 -7.05 -23.46
N ASP A 161 -17.46 -7.85 -24.33
CA ASP A 161 -17.49 -7.56 -25.76
C ASP A 161 -18.63 -6.59 -26.05
N LEU A 162 -18.33 -5.50 -26.77
CA LEU A 162 -19.35 -4.53 -27.16
C LEU A 162 -20.33 -5.13 -28.18
N GLU A 163 -19.80 -5.95 -29.08
CA GLU A 163 -20.56 -6.62 -30.12
C GLU A 163 -20.20 -8.11 -30.22
N PRO A 164 -21.07 -8.96 -30.82
CA PRO A 164 -20.81 -10.40 -30.92
C PRO A 164 -19.54 -10.79 -31.68
N SER A 165 -18.98 -9.91 -32.53
CA SER A 165 -17.70 -10.17 -33.20
C SER A 165 -16.51 -10.08 -32.24
N GLY A 166 -16.68 -9.46 -31.08
CA GLY A 166 -15.63 -9.22 -30.10
C GLY A 166 -14.52 -8.28 -30.57
N GLU A 167 -14.77 -7.51 -31.65
CA GLU A 167 -13.79 -6.58 -32.24
C GLU A 167 -13.50 -5.40 -31.31
N HIS A 168 -14.48 -4.94 -30.55
CA HIS A 168 -14.34 -3.93 -29.51
C HIS A 168 -14.67 -4.51 -28.14
N LYS A 169 -13.92 -4.04 -27.14
CA LYS A 169 -14.14 -4.34 -25.73
C LYS A 169 -14.69 -3.10 -25.03
N LEU A 170 -15.55 -3.35 -24.03
CA LEU A 170 -15.93 -2.41 -22.99
C LEU A 170 -15.28 -2.85 -21.69
N VAL A 171 -14.62 -1.90 -21.01
CA VAL A 171 -14.00 -2.12 -19.71
C VAL A 171 -14.63 -1.17 -18.71
N TYR A 172 -15.17 -1.72 -17.63
CA TYR A 172 -15.80 -0.96 -16.56
C TYR A 172 -14.85 -0.91 -15.37
N VAL A 173 -14.36 0.28 -15.06
CA VAL A 173 -13.45 0.56 -13.95
C VAL A 173 -14.25 1.20 -12.82
N PRO A 174 -14.35 0.59 -11.63
CA PRO A 174 -15.08 1.19 -10.52
C PRO A 174 -14.42 2.49 -10.05
N LEU A 175 -15.23 3.46 -9.64
CA LEU A 175 -14.77 4.73 -9.09
C LEU A 175 -15.02 4.78 -7.58
N ASN A 176 -14.04 5.27 -6.82
CA ASN A 176 -14.13 5.51 -5.38
C ASN A 176 -14.22 7.01 -5.09
N VAL A 177 -14.87 7.39 -3.98
CA VAL A 177 -14.93 8.79 -3.56
C VAL A 177 -13.60 9.20 -2.94
N VAL A 178 -13.04 10.31 -3.43
CA VAL A 178 -11.93 11.03 -2.79
C VAL A 178 -12.51 12.02 -1.80
N THR A 179 -12.08 11.93 -0.55
CA THR A 179 -12.51 12.82 0.53
C THR A 179 -11.32 13.62 1.02
N ASP A 180 -11.49 14.93 1.18
CA ASP A 180 -10.50 15.75 1.88
C ASP A 180 -10.57 15.43 3.37
N GLU A 181 -9.52 14.80 3.91
CA GLU A 181 -9.47 14.38 5.30
C GLU A 181 -9.55 15.55 6.29
N SER A 182 -9.16 16.76 5.86
CA SER A 182 -9.16 17.94 6.71
C SER A 182 -10.55 18.58 6.88
N THR A 183 -11.42 18.43 5.89
CA THR A 183 -12.78 19.01 5.89
C THR A 183 -13.90 17.96 5.96
N GLY A 184 -13.61 16.71 5.57
CA GLY A 184 -14.58 15.65 5.37
C GLY A 184 -15.40 15.79 4.07
N GLU A 185 -15.08 16.76 3.21
CA GLU A 185 -15.81 16.97 1.96
C GLU A 185 -15.44 15.93 0.90
N ARG A 186 -16.45 15.49 0.15
CA ARG A 186 -16.27 14.65 -1.03
C ARG A 186 -15.86 15.55 -2.20
N VAL A 187 -14.64 15.42 -2.67
CA VAL A 187 -14.05 16.37 -3.62
C VAL A 187 -13.98 15.83 -5.04
N ALA A 188 -13.74 14.52 -5.21
CA ALA A 188 -13.62 13.89 -6.53
C ALA A 188 -13.97 12.39 -6.51
N PHE A 189 -13.91 11.77 -7.68
CA PHE A 189 -13.78 10.32 -7.83
C PHE A 189 -12.37 9.94 -8.27
N SER A 190 -11.90 8.78 -7.84
CA SER A 190 -10.68 8.15 -8.36
C SER A 190 -10.95 6.71 -8.83
N GLY A 191 -10.24 6.28 -9.87
CA GLY A 191 -10.30 4.90 -10.36
C GLY A 191 -9.02 4.52 -11.08
N GLN A 192 -8.63 3.26 -10.97
CA GLN A 192 -7.37 2.77 -11.52
C GLN A 192 -7.63 1.65 -12.53
N MET A 193 -7.11 1.81 -13.74
CA MET A 193 -7.11 0.79 -14.78
C MET A 193 -5.73 0.14 -14.89
N ARG A 194 -5.68 -1.19 -14.99
CA ARG A 194 -4.45 -1.94 -15.25
C ARG A 194 -4.39 -2.42 -16.70
N TYR A 195 -3.30 -2.08 -17.38
CA TYR A 195 -2.95 -2.54 -18.71
C TYR A 195 -1.74 -3.48 -18.66
N LEU A 196 -1.64 -4.37 -19.66
CA LEU A 196 -0.42 -5.10 -20.01
C LEU A 196 -0.10 -4.79 -21.48
N PRO A 197 0.77 -3.79 -21.75
CA PRO A 197 1.09 -3.36 -23.10
C PRO A 197 1.73 -4.47 -23.92
N SER A 198 1.36 -4.54 -25.20
CA SER A 198 1.98 -5.41 -26.21
C SER A 198 3.23 -4.79 -26.86
N GLY A 199 3.51 -3.52 -26.57
CA GLY A 199 4.50 -2.67 -27.25
C GLY A 199 3.89 -1.70 -28.27
N SER A 200 2.59 -1.82 -28.58
CA SER A 200 1.83 -0.85 -29.37
C SER A 200 0.44 -0.59 -28.78
N TRP A 201 0.04 0.68 -28.71
CA TRP A 201 -1.29 1.10 -28.22
C TRP A 201 -2.37 1.16 -29.29
N GLY A 202 -1.99 1.26 -30.57
CA GLY A 202 -2.94 1.33 -31.68
C GLY A 202 -3.84 2.58 -31.63
N SER A 203 -5.15 2.37 -31.67
CA SER A 203 -6.16 3.44 -31.60
C SER A 203 -6.34 3.98 -30.18
N ALA A 204 -6.75 5.25 -30.06
CA ALA A 204 -7.09 5.83 -28.77
C ALA A 204 -8.24 5.04 -28.09
N HIS A 205 -8.21 5.00 -26.76
CA HIS A 205 -9.27 4.41 -25.94
C HIS A 205 -10.27 5.50 -25.56
N ASP A 206 -11.55 5.23 -25.74
CA ASP A 206 -12.63 6.17 -25.43
C ASP A 206 -13.09 5.96 -23.99
N VAL A 207 -12.82 6.94 -23.12
CA VAL A 207 -13.15 6.91 -21.69
C VAL A 207 -14.36 7.80 -21.41
N ARG A 208 -15.36 7.27 -20.72
CA ARG A 208 -16.60 7.95 -20.34
C ARG A 208 -16.92 7.71 -18.86
N LEU A 209 -17.42 8.73 -18.16
CA LEU A 209 -18.10 8.54 -16.89
C LEU A 209 -19.48 7.92 -17.15
N VAL A 210 -19.73 6.79 -16.51
CA VAL A 210 -21.04 6.12 -16.52
C VAL A 210 -21.54 5.88 -15.10
N TRP A 211 -22.84 6.09 -14.91
CA TRP A 211 -23.57 5.72 -13.71
C TRP A 211 -24.30 4.42 -13.99
N THR A 212 -24.01 3.39 -13.20
CA THR A 212 -24.72 2.12 -13.27
C THR A 212 -25.72 2.02 -12.13
N VAL A 213 -26.93 1.58 -12.45
CA VAL A 213 -27.93 1.19 -11.45
C VAL A 213 -27.79 -0.31 -11.27
N GLN A 214 -27.26 -0.72 -10.13
CA GLN A 214 -27.21 -2.11 -9.73
C GLN A 214 -28.38 -2.41 -8.79
N ALA A 215 -29.09 -3.50 -9.01
CA ALA A 215 -30.16 -3.94 -8.12
C ALA A 215 -29.98 -5.42 -7.74
N LEU A 216 -30.46 -5.81 -6.57
CA LEU A 216 -30.70 -7.21 -6.24
C LEU A 216 -32.02 -7.61 -6.90
N ASN A 217 -31.96 -8.52 -7.88
CA ASN A 217 -33.13 -8.91 -8.64
C ASN A 217 -33.49 -10.37 -8.37
N ASP A 218 -34.76 -10.62 -8.09
CA ASP A 218 -35.33 -11.95 -7.96
C ASP A 218 -35.68 -12.52 -9.32
N GLN A 219 -34.89 -13.49 -9.76
CA GLN A 219 -35.05 -14.04 -11.10
C GLN A 219 -35.98 -15.25 -11.06
N PRO A 220 -37.16 -15.20 -11.73
CA PRO A 220 -37.91 -16.42 -11.99
C PRO A 220 -37.09 -17.26 -12.94
N THR A 221 -36.87 -18.52 -12.59
CA THR A 221 -36.19 -19.43 -13.50
C THR A 221 -37.06 -20.64 -13.78
N ALA A 222 -37.10 -21.04 -15.05
CA ALA A 222 -37.67 -22.33 -15.46
C ALA A 222 -36.95 -23.52 -14.78
N ARG A 223 -35.81 -23.28 -14.13
CA ARG A 223 -35.06 -24.26 -13.34
C ARG A 223 -35.66 -24.55 -11.98
N CYS A 224 -36.35 -23.63 -11.33
CA CYS A 224 -36.98 -23.94 -10.04
C CYS A 224 -38.23 -24.83 -10.18
N ASP A 225 -38.38 -25.49 -11.33
CA ASP A 225 -39.29 -26.59 -11.55
C ASP A 225 -38.73 -27.87 -10.91
N SER A 226 -39.17 -28.11 -9.66
CA SER A 226 -38.95 -29.37 -8.94
C SER A 226 -39.44 -30.62 -9.68
N THR A 227 -40.21 -30.47 -10.77
CA THR A 227 -40.78 -31.55 -11.58
C THR A 227 -39.97 -31.84 -12.87
N ALA A 228 -38.95 -31.03 -13.18
CA ALA A 228 -38.02 -31.29 -14.30
C ALA A 228 -37.17 -32.54 -14.05
N THR A 229 -36.71 -33.22 -15.12
CA THR A 229 -35.87 -34.43 -15.02
C THR A 229 -34.60 -34.30 -15.88
N PRO A 230 -33.39 -34.25 -15.28
CA PRO A 230 -33.13 -34.21 -13.84
C PRO A 230 -33.67 -32.92 -13.19
N PRO A 231 -34.04 -32.94 -11.89
CA PRO A 231 -34.46 -31.73 -11.19
C PRO A 231 -33.30 -30.76 -11.16
N ILE A 232 -33.62 -29.51 -11.45
CA ILE A 232 -32.62 -28.49 -11.66
C ILE A 232 -32.61 -27.55 -10.46
N VAL A 233 -31.70 -27.73 -9.49
CA VAL A 233 -31.87 -27.11 -8.14
C VAL A 233 -30.61 -26.44 -7.63
N ASP A 234 -29.91 -25.67 -8.46
CA ASP A 234 -28.81 -24.82 -7.97
C ASP A 234 -29.38 -23.46 -7.53
N ASN A 235 -29.27 -23.17 -6.23
CA ASN A 235 -29.66 -21.91 -5.57
C ASN A 235 -31.13 -21.46 -5.72
N CYS A 236 -32.04 -22.37 -6.10
CA CYS A 236 -33.47 -22.12 -6.12
C CYS A 236 -34.09 -22.21 -4.72
N THR A 237 -34.91 -21.22 -4.37
CA THR A 237 -35.83 -21.28 -3.23
C THR A 237 -37.12 -22.04 -3.58
N ALA A 238 -37.84 -22.47 -2.54
CA ALA A 238 -39.03 -23.33 -2.69
C ALA A 238 -40.20 -22.66 -3.44
N ASP A 239 -40.15 -21.34 -3.59
CA ASP A 239 -41.14 -20.49 -4.25
C ASP A 239 -40.87 -20.28 -5.75
N GLY A 240 -39.78 -20.84 -6.30
CA GLY A 240 -39.54 -20.83 -7.73
C GLY A 240 -38.54 -19.78 -8.22
N TYR A 241 -37.83 -19.10 -7.31
CA TYR A 241 -36.95 -17.98 -7.63
C TYR A 241 -35.48 -18.27 -7.27
N ILE A 242 -34.58 -17.55 -7.92
CA ILE A 242 -33.22 -17.31 -7.40
C ILE A 242 -33.25 -15.88 -6.86
N HIS A 243 -33.24 -15.74 -5.54
CA HIS A 243 -33.33 -14.42 -4.94
C HIS A 243 -32.02 -13.64 -5.02
N ASN A 244 -32.15 -12.31 -5.02
CA ASN A 244 -31.08 -11.36 -4.76
C ASN A 244 -29.88 -11.47 -5.70
N VAL A 245 -30.13 -11.68 -7.00
CA VAL A 245 -29.06 -11.72 -8.00
C VAL A 245 -28.61 -10.28 -8.29
N PRO A 246 -27.34 -9.88 -8.02
CA PRO A 246 -26.90 -8.53 -8.32
C PRO A 246 -26.82 -8.32 -9.84
N GLN A 247 -27.60 -7.37 -10.35
CA GLN A 247 -27.67 -7.06 -11.78
C GLN A 247 -27.54 -5.57 -12.05
N VAL A 248 -26.79 -5.20 -13.08
CA VAL A 248 -26.86 -3.84 -13.64
C VAL A 248 -28.06 -3.78 -14.55
N ILE A 249 -29.03 -2.94 -14.20
CA ILE A 249 -30.34 -2.86 -14.88
C ILE A 249 -30.38 -1.71 -15.87
N GLN A 250 -29.56 -0.69 -15.64
CA GLN A 250 -29.45 0.47 -16.51
C GLN A 250 -28.08 1.16 -16.32
N SER A 251 -27.57 1.76 -17.39
CA SER A 251 -26.43 2.67 -17.35
C SER A 251 -26.74 4.01 -18.00
N TYR A 252 -26.10 5.08 -17.51
CA TYR A 252 -26.24 6.44 -18.03
C TYR A 252 -24.87 7.07 -18.16
N THR A 253 -24.62 7.76 -19.27
CA THR A 253 -23.42 8.58 -19.43
C THR A 253 -23.56 9.91 -18.72
N SER A 254 -22.46 10.51 -18.28
CA SER A 254 -22.45 11.85 -17.71
C SER A 254 -21.25 12.67 -18.18
N GLY A 255 -21.42 13.99 -18.21
CA GLY A 255 -20.30 14.91 -18.40
C GLY A 255 -19.41 14.97 -17.16
N TRP A 256 -18.13 15.20 -17.35
CA TRP A 256 -17.14 15.20 -16.27
C TRP A 256 -15.92 16.06 -16.59
N ASN A 257 -15.24 16.50 -15.55
CA ASN A 257 -13.97 17.22 -15.61
C ASN A 257 -12.85 16.28 -15.16
N LEU A 258 -11.80 16.14 -15.97
CA LEU A 258 -10.57 15.50 -15.52
C LEU A 258 -9.88 16.45 -14.56
N THR A 259 -9.56 15.97 -13.37
CA THR A 259 -8.82 16.74 -12.35
C THR A 259 -7.39 16.26 -12.27
N GLY A 260 -7.19 14.94 -12.29
CA GLY A 260 -5.84 14.36 -12.34
C GLY A 260 -5.76 13.09 -13.16
N LEU A 261 -4.57 12.81 -13.69
CA LEU A 261 -4.28 11.53 -14.34
C LEU A 261 -2.81 11.17 -14.17
N SER A 262 -2.53 9.96 -13.69
CA SER A 262 -1.19 9.41 -13.56
C SER A 262 -1.07 8.11 -14.34
N VAL A 263 0.03 7.96 -15.08
CA VAL A 263 0.39 6.73 -15.78
C VAL A 263 1.67 6.20 -15.16
N GLN A 264 1.63 5.02 -14.57
CA GLN A 264 2.78 4.35 -13.97
C GLN A 264 3.04 3.01 -14.64
N GLU A 265 4.23 2.83 -15.23
CA GLU A 265 4.70 1.55 -15.74
C GLU A 265 5.60 0.90 -14.70
N GLU A 266 5.18 -0.25 -14.17
CA GLU A 266 5.97 -1.05 -13.23
C GLU A 266 6.91 -2.01 -13.96
N ARG A 267 8.13 -2.12 -13.46
CA ARG A 267 9.23 -2.86 -14.10
C ARG A 267 9.69 -4.08 -13.32
N GLY A 268 8.93 -4.44 -12.29
CA GLY A 268 9.14 -5.58 -11.43
C GLY A 268 9.39 -5.15 -9.99
N THR A 269 9.03 -6.05 -9.08
CA THR A 269 9.28 -5.92 -7.65
C THR A 269 9.99 -7.16 -7.16
N THR A 270 11.04 -6.99 -6.36
CA THR A 270 11.64 -8.06 -5.55
C THR A 270 11.24 -7.83 -4.11
N MET A 271 10.76 -8.86 -3.42
CA MET A 271 10.37 -8.84 -2.01
C MET A 271 11.08 -9.97 -1.27
N ASP A 272 11.80 -9.60 -0.21
CA ASP A 272 12.53 -10.46 0.69
C ASP A 272 11.86 -10.50 2.06
N ILE A 273 11.77 -11.69 2.64
CA ILE A 273 11.34 -11.89 4.03
C ILE A 273 12.50 -12.51 4.80
N ALA A 274 13.03 -11.78 5.78
CA ALA A 274 14.09 -12.22 6.65
C ALA A 274 13.58 -12.52 8.06
N TYR A 275 13.99 -13.67 8.61
CA TYR A 275 13.60 -14.10 9.95
C TYR A 275 14.62 -15.05 10.57
N GLY A 276 14.64 -15.14 11.91
CA GLY A 276 15.50 -16.08 12.61
C GLY A 276 15.06 -17.53 12.40
N ASP A 277 16.00 -18.43 12.07
CA ASP A 277 15.75 -19.88 12.01
C ASP A 277 15.48 -20.37 13.43
N PRO A 278 14.23 -20.79 13.74
CA PRO A 278 13.86 -21.06 15.11
C PRO A 278 14.41 -22.40 15.61
N THR A 279 15.09 -23.17 14.73
CA THR A 279 15.78 -24.42 15.08
C THR A 279 17.26 -24.23 15.40
N GLN A 280 17.83 -23.02 15.25
CA GLN A 280 19.28 -22.79 15.26
C GLN A 280 19.79 -21.79 16.29
N GLY A 281 18.97 -21.44 17.28
CA GLY A 281 19.35 -20.55 18.38
C GLY A 281 19.23 -21.22 19.75
N THR A 282 20.01 -20.74 20.73
CA THR A 282 19.80 -21.06 22.15
C THR A 282 18.67 -20.23 22.76
N ALA A 283 18.12 -19.26 22.03
CA ALA A 283 17.09 -18.32 22.48
C ALA A 283 16.17 -17.88 21.31
N PRO A 284 15.23 -18.72 20.85
CA PRO A 284 14.29 -18.39 19.75
C PRO A 284 13.35 -17.23 20.06
N GLN A 285 13.32 -16.76 21.31
CA GLN A 285 12.61 -15.56 21.75
C GLN A 285 13.38 -14.26 21.57
N LEU A 286 14.55 -14.26 20.91
CA LEU A 286 15.35 -13.06 20.69
C LEU A 286 15.38 -12.72 19.20
N ASP A 287 15.18 -11.43 18.89
CA ASP A 287 15.09 -10.91 17.53
C ASP A 287 16.38 -10.16 17.12
N ASP A 288 17.48 -10.39 17.84
CA ASP A 288 18.73 -9.64 17.74
C ASP A 288 19.31 -9.67 16.32
N ALA A 289 19.29 -10.84 15.68
CA ALA A 289 19.82 -11.01 14.33
C ALA A 289 18.96 -10.32 13.26
N VAL A 290 17.62 -10.32 13.44
CA VAL A 290 16.71 -9.62 12.52
C VAL A 290 16.85 -8.10 12.70
N SER A 291 16.95 -7.65 13.95
CA SER A 291 17.22 -6.24 14.28
C SER A 291 18.57 -5.78 13.70
N ALA A 292 19.61 -6.62 13.82
CA ALA A 292 20.91 -6.39 13.20
C ALA A 292 20.86 -6.28 11.69
N LEU A 293 20.08 -7.13 11.04
CA LEU A 293 19.92 -7.07 9.60
C LEU A 293 19.24 -5.75 9.22
N THR A 294 18.23 -5.32 9.96
CA THR A 294 17.56 -4.03 9.71
C THR A 294 18.52 -2.85 9.79
N THR A 295 19.46 -2.81 10.75
CA THR A 295 20.51 -1.79 10.78
C THR A 295 21.37 -1.81 9.52
N VAL A 296 21.79 -3.00 9.06
CA VAL A 296 22.56 -3.14 7.81
C VAL A 296 21.74 -2.63 6.61
N LEU A 297 20.48 -3.02 6.50
CA LEU A 297 19.63 -2.58 5.40
C LEU A 297 19.39 -1.06 5.46
N ASN A 298 19.19 -0.50 6.66
CA ASN A 298 19.01 0.94 6.82
C ASN A 298 20.27 1.72 6.39
N SER A 299 21.48 1.23 6.69
CA SER A 299 22.72 1.93 6.32
C SER A 299 23.18 1.72 4.87
N ALA A 300 22.94 0.55 4.27
CA ALA A 300 23.52 0.18 2.97
C ALA A 300 22.50 -0.03 1.85
N PHE A 301 21.28 -0.46 2.16
CA PHE A 301 20.28 -0.83 1.16
C PHE A 301 19.38 0.35 0.78
N VAL A 302 18.69 0.95 1.76
CA VAL A 302 17.74 2.05 1.52
C VAL A 302 18.42 3.42 1.33
N THR A 303 19.73 3.51 1.56
CA THR A 303 20.51 4.73 1.32
C THR A 303 20.99 4.86 -0.12
N GLY A 304 20.87 3.79 -0.93
CA GLY A 304 21.49 3.73 -2.26
C GLY A 304 23.00 3.86 -2.18
N ARG A 305 23.65 3.23 -1.20
CA ARG A 305 25.09 3.38 -0.96
C ARG A 305 25.94 2.96 -2.18
N ASP A 306 26.89 3.82 -2.56
CA ASP A 306 27.93 3.60 -3.59
C ASP A 306 29.25 4.19 -3.05
N ILE A 307 29.94 3.43 -2.20
CA ILE A 307 31.10 3.95 -1.46
C ILE A 307 32.36 4.08 -2.32
N ASP A 308 32.50 3.23 -3.34
CA ASP A 308 33.62 3.27 -4.27
C ASP A 308 33.39 4.24 -5.44
N ASN A 309 32.23 4.89 -5.48
CA ASN A 309 31.81 5.89 -6.46
C ASN A 309 31.92 5.36 -7.89
N ASN A 310 31.58 4.08 -8.08
CA ASN A 310 31.64 3.40 -9.37
C ASN A 310 30.34 3.58 -10.19
N GLY A 311 29.33 4.27 -9.62
CA GLY A 311 28.04 4.51 -10.23
C GLY A 311 27.07 3.33 -10.09
N LYS A 312 27.33 2.41 -9.17
CA LYS A 312 26.47 1.24 -8.88
C LYS A 312 26.29 1.12 -7.37
N ARG A 313 25.10 0.65 -7.00
CA ARG A 313 24.80 0.35 -5.60
C ARG A 313 25.69 -0.80 -5.11
N ASP A 314 26.27 -0.66 -3.93
CA ASP A 314 27.09 -1.68 -3.27
C ASP A 314 26.26 -2.90 -2.83
N PHE A 315 24.95 -2.68 -2.67
CA PHE A 315 24.04 -3.64 -2.08
C PHE A 315 22.61 -3.48 -2.63
N THR A 316 22.02 -4.61 -3.04
CA THR A 316 20.69 -4.70 -3.66
C THR A 316 19.88 -5.84 -3.05
N ALA A 317 18.59 -5.92 -3.38
CA ALA A 317 17.72 -7.02 -2.93
C ALA A 317 18.30 -8.41 -3.29
N ALA A 318 18.90 -8.52 -4.48
CA ALA A 318 19.48 -9.78 -4.99
C ALA A 318 20.67 -10.30 -4.15
N ASP A 319 21.29 -9.45 -3.34
CA ASP A 319 22.41 -9.83 -2.49
C ASP A 319 21.96 -10.52 -1.19
N LEU A 320 20.73 -10.26 -0.70
CA LEU A 320 20.29 -10.66 0.64
C LEU A 320 20.41 -12.18 0.89
N PRO A 321 19.89 -13.06 0.01
CA PRO A 321 19.96 -14.50 0.24
C PRO A 321 21.40 -15.00 0.32
N ASN A 322 22.24 -14.54 -0.61
CA ASN A 322 23.62 -14.99 -0.74
C ASN A 322 24.52 -14.51 0.40
N ARG A 323 24.22 -13.34 0.98
CA ARG A 323 24.98 -12.76 2.09
C ARG A 323 24.49 -13.26 3.45
N PHE A 324 23.17 -13.29 3.69
CA PHE A 324 22.61 -13.50 5.02
C PHE A 324 21.85 -14.82 5.20
N GLY A 325 21.46 -15.49 4.10
CA GLY A 325 20.70 -16.73 4.15
C GLY A 325 21.53 -17.91 4.64
N ARG A 326 21.05 -18.59 5.69
CA ARG A 326 21.70 -19.74 6.32
C ARG A 326 21.98 -20.90 5.37
N ALA A 327 21.13 -21.11 4.37
CA ALA A 327 21.28 -22.18 3.40
C ALA A 327 22.55 -22.06 2.54
N ASN A 328 23.18 -20.87 2.52
CA ASN A 328 24.39 -20.63 1.77
C ASN A 328 25.66 -20.98 2.57
N PRO A 329 26.76 -21.40 1.90
CA PRO A 329 28.02 -21.69 2.55
C PRO A 329 28.47 -20.48 3.38
N ALA A 330 28.92 -20.72 4.62
CA ALA A 330 29.31 -19.68 5.56
C ALA A 330 30.28 -18.68 4.88
N LYS A 331 29.76 -17.48 4.60
CA LYS A 331 30.57 -16.37 4.09
C LYS A 331 31.44 -15.84 5.23
N PRO A 332 32.65 -15.29 4.93
CA PRO A 332 33.45 -14.59 5.91
C PRO A 332 32.59 -13.54 6.63
N ASP A 333 32.78 -13.38 7.94
CA ASP A 333 31.93 -12.52 8.76
C ASP A 333 31.83 -11.08 8.23
N VAL A 334 32.90 -10.55 7.66
CA VAL A 334 32.93 -9.20 7.05
C VAL A 334 31.89 -9.06 5.93
N VAL A 335 31.66 -10.10 5.13
CA VAL A 335 30.65 -10.11 4.05
C VAL A 335 29.23 -10.12 4.61
N ARG A 336 29.09 -10.54 5.88
CA ARG A 336 27.83 -10.61 6.61
C ARG A 336 27.71 -9.47 7.62
N TYR A 337 28.58 -8.46 7.58
CA TYR A 337 28.65 -7.38 8.55
C TYR A 337 28.66 -7.87 10.01
N GLY A 338 29.29 -9.01 10.29
CA GLY A 338 29.35 -9.59 11.64
C GLY A 338 28.06 -10.25 12.13
N LEU A 339 27.01 -10.33 11.32
CA LEU A 339 25.77 -11.03 11.69
C LEU A 339 26.01 -12.53 11.94
N PRO A 340 25.24 -13.18 12.84
CA PRO A 340 25.26 -14.62 13.02
C PRO A 340 24.63 -15.36 11.83
N ASN A 341 25.09 -16.58 11.52
CA ASN A 341 24.57 -17.37 10.40
C ASN A 341 23.30 -18.16 10.78
N ILE A 342 22.28 -17.45 11.23
CA ILE A 342 21.03 -18.03 11.75
C ILE A 342 19.78 -17.49 11.06
N LEU A 343 19.91 -16.62 10.05
CA LEU A 343 18.78 -16.03 9.35
C LEU A 343 18.33 -16.89 8.16
N GLN A 344 17.03 -17.01 7.98
CA GLN A 344 16.41 -17.47 6.74
C GLN A 344 15.99 -16.25 5.94
N ILE A 345 16.20 -16.30 4.62
CA ILE A 345 15.81 -15.26 3.67
C ILE A 345 14.95 -15.92 2.60
N GLU A 346 13.70 -15.49 2.46
CA GLU A 346 12.82 -15.90 1.37
C GLU A 346 12.68 -14.76 0.35
N THR A 347 13.25 -14.94 -0.84
CA THR A 347 13.17 -13.97 -1.95
C THR A 347 12.13 -14.40 -2.96
N ASN A 348 11.27 -13.46 -3.35
CA ASN A 348 10.32 -13.65 -4.43
C ASN A 348 10.34 -12.42 -5.36
N SER A 349 10.12 -12.64 -6.65
CA SER A 349 10.02 -11.58 -7.65
C SER A 349 8.64 -11.60 -8.28
N TYR A 350 8.10 -10.41 -8.49
CA TYR A 350 6.73 -10.18 -8.91
C TYR A 350 6.68 -9.18 -10.07
N ALA A 351 5.63 -9.25 -10.88
CA ALA A 351 5.45 -8.30 -11.96
C ALA A 351 5.05 -6.93 -11.43
N THR A 352 4.27 -6.89 -10.34
CA THR A 352 3.75 -5.67 -9.72
C THR A 352 4.06 -5.59 -8.23
N PHE A 353 4.03 -4.37 -7.68
CA PHE A 353 4.19 -4.17 -6.23
C PHE A 353 2.98 -4.71 -5.45
N ASP A 354 1.76 -4.54 -5.97
CA ASP A 354 0.53 -5.03 -5.31
C ASP A 354 0.48 -6.56 -5.23
N GLU A 355 0.90 -7.25 -6.29
CA GLU A 355 1.05 -8.71 -6.28
C GLU A 355 2.06 -9.16 -5.22
N ALA A 356 3.18 -8.42 -5.10
CA ALA A 356 4.19 -8.69 -4.09
C ALA A 356 3.63 -8.53 -2.68
N LEU A 357 2.93 -7.43 -2.40
CA LEU A 357 2.30 -7.17 -1.10
C LEU A 357 1.25 -8.22 -0.75
N ALA A 358 0.29 -8.46 -1.64
CA ALA A 358 -0.79 -9.41 -1.42
C ALA A 358 -0.26 -10.83 -1.17
N THR A 359 0.62 -11.32 -2.06
CA THR A 359 1.19 -12.68 -1.94
C THR A 359 2.04 -12.84 -0.69
N THR A 360 2.82 -11.82 -0.36
CA THR A 360 3.68 -11.81 0.84
C THR A 360 2.85 -11.87 2.11
N ALA A 361 1.81 -11.04 2.21
CA ALA A 361 0.93 -10.97 3.38
C ALA A 361 0.12 -12.27 3.57
N ILE A 362 -0.56 -12.75 2.52
CA ILE A 362 -1.57 -13.82 2.67
C ILE A 362 -1.00 -15.23 2.46
N THR A 363 0.09 -15.38 1.71
CA THR A 363 0.64 -16.70 1.34
C THR A 363 1.97 -16.95 2.03
N LYS A 364 2.97 -16.08 1.81
CA LYS A 364 4.35 -16.34 2.25
C LYS A 364 4.49 -16.23 3.77
N THR A 365 4.02 -15.12 4.34
CA THR A 365 4.03 -14.88 5.78
C THR A 365 3.26 -15.97 6.53
N VAL A 366 2.07 -16.33 6.05
CA VAL A 366 1.27 -17.42 6.63
C VAL A 366 2.02 -18.75 6.58
N GLY A 367 2.72 -19.06 5.49
CA GLY A 367 3.56 -20.25 5.37
C GLY A 367 4.69 -20.28 6.39
N ILE A 368 5.42 -19.17 6.54
CA ILE A 368 6.51 -19.02 7.52
C ILE A 368 5.99 -19.22 8.95
N LEU A 369 4.92 -18.52 9.32
CA LEU A 369 4.36 -18.56 10.67
C LEU A 369 3.77 -19.92 11.04
N LYS A 370 3.10 -20.61 10.10
CA LYS A 370 2.66 -22.00 10.29
C LYS A 370 3.83 -22.95 10.59
N GLY A 371 5.00 -22.70 10.02
CA GLY A 371 6.22 -23.43 10.34
C GLY A 371 6.68 -23.25 11.80
N MET A 372 6.19 -22.21 12.49
CA MET A 372 6.55 -21.88 13.88
C MET A 372 5.52 -22.39 14.91
N ASP A 373 4.41 -23.01 14.48
CA ASP A 373 3.33 -23.50 15.37
C ASP A 373 3.87 -24.42 16.48
N GLY A 374 4.76 -25.35 16.15
CA GLY A 374 5.33 -26.29 17.12
C GLY A 374 6.15 -25.61 18.22
N ILE A 375 6.78 -24.48 17.90
CA ILE A 375 7.62 -23.71 18.81
C ILE A 375 6.75 -22.81 19.69
N ALA A 376 5.75 -22.15 19.09
CA ALA A 376 4.78 -21.34 19.81
C ALA A 376 3.91 -22.16 20.78
N ALA A 377 3.56 -23.41 20.42
CA ALA A 377 2.84 -24.33 21.30
C ALA A 377 3.62 -24.65 22.59
N GLY A 378 4.96 -24.69 22.51
CA GLY A 378 5.83 -24.90 23.68
C GLY A 378 6.08 -23.63 24.50
N ASN A 379 5.95 -22.44 23.88
CA ASN A 379 6.16 -21.15 24.53
C ASN A 379 5.43 -20.01 23.80
N ALA A 380 4.26 -19.63 24.33
CA ALA A 380 3.44 -18.55 23.77
C ALA A 380 4.07 -17.15 23.87
N ASN A 381 5.19 -16.99 24.58
CA ASN A 381 5.94 -15.73 24.62
C ASN A 381 6.85 -15.52 23.40
N ILE A 382 6.92 -16.50 22.49
CA ILE A 382 7.68 -16.36 21.24
C ILE A 382 6.83 -15.54 20.26
N LYS A 383 7.29 -14.31 20.02
CA LYS A 383 6.71 -13.38 19.05
C LYS A 383 7.75 -13.14 17.95
N PRO A 384 7.72 -13.91 16.85
CA PRO A 384 8.73 -13.80 15.80
C PRO A 384 8.65 -12.44 15.13
N LEU A 385 9.81 -11.80 14.96
CA LEU A 385 9.98 -10.60 14.16
C LEU A 385 10.32 -10.98 12.72
N LEU A 386 9.48 -10.56 11.76
CA LEU A 386 9.77 -10.67 10.33
C LEU A 386 10.21 -9.31 9.79
N LEU A 387 11.32 -9.28 9.07
CA LEU A 387 11.80 -8.12 8.32
C LEU A 387 11.46 -8.31 6.84
N PHE A 388 10.69 -7.38 6.29
CA PHE A 388 10.37 -7.28 4.88
C PHE A 388 11.31 -6.26 4.25
N ALA A 389 11.97 -6.62 3.15
CA ALA A 389 12.76 -5.71 2.34
C ALA A 389 12.33 -5.83 0.89
N TYR A 390 12.24 -4.74 0.16
CA TYR A 390 11.85 -4.78 -1.25
C TYR A 390 12.57 -3.76 -2.10
N GLU A 391 12.69 -4.07 -3.39
CA GLU A 391 12.98 -3.10 -4.44
C GLU A 391 11.85 -3.14 -5.45
N LYS A 392 11.31 -1.97 -5.81
CA LYS A 392 10.41 -1.82 -6.95
C LYS A 392 10.97 -0.82 -7.94
N ALA A 393 10.96 -1.18 -9.21
CA ALA A 393 11.36 -0.30 -10.31
C ALA A 393 10.12 0.18 -11.05
N SER A 394 9.99 1.48 -11.31
CA SER A 394 8.88 2.01 -12.11
C SER A 394 9.27 3.32 -12.79
N ARG A 395 8.47 3.74 -13.79
CA ARG A 395 8.52 5.10 -14.33
C ARG A 395 7.09 5.62 -14.46
N SER A 396 6.91 6.92 -14.30
CA SER A 396 5.58 7.53 -14.35
C SER A 396 5.55 8.86 -15.08
N LEU A 397 4.35 9.24 -15.51
CA LEU A 397 4.00 10.54 -16.05
C LEU A 397 2.71 11.01 -15.37
N SER A 398 2.63 12.29 -15.01
CA SER A 398 1.42 12.92 -14.47
C SER A 398 0.89 13.98 -15.44
N LEU A 399 -0.42 14.24 -15.39
CA LEU A 399 -1.10 15.31 -16.10
C LEU A 399 -0.44 16.68 -15.86
N ASP A 400 0.18 16.90 -14.69
CA ASP A 400 0.96 18.10 -14.36
C ASP A 400 2.02 18.48 -15.41
N LEU A 401 2.54 17.49 -16.15
CA LEU A 401 3.52 17.73 -17.20
C LEU A 401 2.99 18.57 -18.36
N LEU A 402 1.67 18.76 -18.47
CA LEU A 402 1.07 19.76 -19.37
C LEU A 402 1.53 21.18 -19.03
N ARG A 403 1.70 21.53 -17.73
CA ARG A 403 2.21 22.85 -17.31
C ARG A 403 3.63 23.09 -17.80
N ALA A 404 4.44 22.04 -17.86
CA ALA A 404 5.81 22.11 -18.36
C ALA A 404 5.86 22.33 -19.89
N GLY A 405 4.74 22.15 -20.61
CA GLY A 405 4.65 22.33 -22.06
C GLY A 405 5.58 21.40 -22.84
N ASN A 406 5.98 20.28 -22.25
CA ASN A 406 6.89 19.32 -22.87
C ASN A 406 6.11 18.30 -23.71
N ALA A 407 6.81 17.44 -24.45
CA ALA A 407 6.18 16.50 -25.37
C ALA A 407 5.74 15.17 -24.71
N TYR A 408 5.99 14.98 -23.41
CA TYR A 408 5.66 13.72 -22.70
C TYR A 408 4.17 13.62 -22.43
N VAL A 409 3.51 14.75 -22.16
CA VAL A 409 2.04 14.81 -22.02
C VAL A 409 1.52 15.91 -22.92
N SER A 410 0.51 15.60 -23.72
CA SER A 410 -0.11 16.59 -24.61
C SER A 410 -1.61 16.39 -24.73
N GLN A 411 -2.32 17.51 -24.78
CA GLN A 411 -3.77 17.56 -24.89
C GLN A 411 -4.20 18.37 -26.10
N SER A 412 -5.12 17.84 -26.89
CA SER A 412 -5.71 18.52 -28.05
C SER A 412 -7.16 18.10 -28.23
N GLY A 413 -8.09 19.00 -27.90
CA GLY A 413 -9.51 18.66 -27.80
C GLY A 413 -9.70 17.48 -26.84
N ASN A 414 -10.37 16.43 -27.31
CA ASN A 414 -10.61 15.24 -26.51
C ASN A 414 -9.41 14.28 -26.43
N ALA A 415 -8.36 14.49 -27.23
CA ALA A 415 -7.20 13.61 -27.24
C ALA A 415 -6.22 13.96 -26.13
N LEU A 416 -5.93 13.00 -25.27
CA LEU A 416 -4.89 13.09 -24.23
C LEU A 416 -3.84 12.02 -24.48
N ASN A 417 -2.60 12.45 -24.68
CA ASN A 417 -1.49 11.57 -24.99
C ASN A 417 -0.47 11.59 -23.86
N PHE A 418 -0.07 10.40 -23.41
CA PHE A 418 1.09 10.18 -22.56
C PHE A 418 2.13 9.42 -23.36
N ASP A 419 3.33 9.96 -23.50
CA ASP A 419 4.41 9.40 -24.29
C ASP A 419 5.66 9.27 -23.42
N MET A 420 6.03 8.03 -23.11
CA MET A 420 7.22 7.73 -22.29
C MET A 420 8.55 8.03 -23.00
N LYS A 421 8.55 8.37 -24.29
CA LYS A 421 9.74 8.73 -25.07
C LYS A 421 9.34 9.54 -26.32
N PRO A 422 9.00 10.82 -26.17
CA PRO A 422 8.48 11.61 -27.27
C PRO A 422 9.58 12.05 -28.24
N GLY A 423 9.44 11.67 -29.51
CA GLY A 423 10.34 12.11 -30.59
C GLY A 423 11.82 11.82 -30.31
N SER A 424 12.64 12.88 -30.26
CA SER A 424 14.07 12.78 -29.93
C SER A 424 14.39 13.01 -28.45
N ALA A 425 13.39 13.16 -27.58
CA ALA A 425 13.61 13.28 -26.15
C ALA A 425 14.17 11.97 -25.57
N ALA A 426 14.80 12.07 -24.40
CA ALA A 426 15.15 10.89 -23.62
C ALA A 426 13.89 10.10 -23.24
N ALA A 427 14.05 8.81 -22.98
CA ALA A 427 12.95 8.06 -22.37
C ALA A 427 12.75 8.52 -20.93
N GLN A 428 11.51 8.49 -20.45
CA GLN A 428 11.18 8.78 -19.07
C GLN A 428 11.98 7.85 -18.15
N THR A 429 12.60 8.45 -17.12
CA THR A 429 13.54 7.77 -16.23
C THR A 429 12.85 6.71 -15.40
N VAL A 430 13.51 5.56 -15.26
CA VAL A 430 13.09 4.51 -14.33
C VAL A 430 13.69 4.83 -12.97
N SER A 431 12.84 4.91 -11.96
CA SER A 431 13.20 5.05 -10.56
C SER A 431 13.11 3.69 -9.87
N THR A 432 14.14 3.33 -9.11
CA THR A 432 14.14 2.18 -8.21
C THR A 432 13.98 2.67 -6.78
N MET A 433 12.90 2.24 -6.14
CA MET A 433 12.63 2.49 -4.74
C MET A 433 12.97 1.25 -3.93
N ALA A 434 13.78 1.41 -2.89
CA ALA A 434 14.03 0.40 -1.88
C ALA A 434 13.17 0.69 -0.65
N GLY A 435 12.69 -0.35 0.02
CA GLY A 435 11.92 -0.21 1.25
C GLY A 435 12.19 -1.33 2.24
N ILE A 436 12.06 -1.01 3.53
CA ILE A 436 12.17 -1.96 4.65
C ILE A 436 11.03 -1.76 5.63
N ARG A 437 10.54 -2.86 6.21
CA ARG A 437 9.52 -2.86 7.26
C ARG A 437 9.68 -4.05 8.19
N GLN A 438 9.45 -3.86 9.48
CA GLN A 438 9.41 -4.94 10.46
C GLN A 438 8.00 -5.17 10.99
N VAL A 439 7.62 -6.43 11.18
CA VAL A 439 6.36 -6.80 11.84
C VAL A 439 6.60 -7.96 12.79
N ALA A 440 6.21 -7.77 14.05
CA ALA A 440 6.15 -8.86 15.02
C ALA A 440 4.80 -9.56 14.97
N TYR A 441 4.78 -10.89 15.11
CA TYR A 441 3.56 -11.69 15.11
C TYR A 441 3.29 -12.32 16.47
N CYS A 442 2.03 -12.32 16.87
CA CYS A 442 1.57 -12.81 18.16
C CYS A 442 0.70 -14.06 17.98
N PRO A 443 1.00 -15.18 18.67
CA PRO A 443 0.16 -16.36 18.60
C PRO A 443 -1.09 -16.20 19.47
N THR A 444 -2.25 -16.65 18.99
CA THR A 444 -3.48 -16.74 19.80
C THR A 444 -3.39 -17.90 20.80
N ALA A 445 -3.97 -17.74 21.99
CA ALA A 445 -4.16 -18.85 22.92
C ALA A 445 -5.21 -19.83 22.37
N GLY A 446 -4.79 -20.98 21.83
CA GLY A 446 -5.71 -22.01 21.33
C GLY A 446 -5.09 -23.04 20.39
N ASN A 447 -5.88 -24.06 20.01
CA ASN A 447 -5.56 -25.03 18.96
C ASN A 447 -6.72 -25.03 17.94
N PRO A 448 -6.50 -24.65 16.66
CA PRO A 448 -5.20 -24.29 16.07
C PRO A 448 -4.68 -22.93 16.55
N ILE A 449 -3.36 -22.78 16.56
CA ILE A 449 -2.71 -21.47 16.75
C ILE A 449 -3.05 -20.62 15.53
N ARG A 450 -3.56 -19.41 15.77
CA ARG A 450 -3.64 -18.35 14.76
C ARG A 450 -2.57 -17.32 15.05
N TRP A 451 -2.07 -16.70 13.99
CA TRP A 451 -1.05 -15.68 14.06
C TRP A 451 -1.62 -14.37 13.56
N ASP A 452 -1.52 -13.33 14.37
CA ASP A 452 -1.91 -11.98 14.02
C ASP A 452 -0.71 -11.05 14.21
N PRO A 453 -0.59 -9.95 13.44
CA PRO A 453 0.35 -8.89 13.76
C PRO A 453 0.14 -8.46 15.22
N CYS A 454 1.22 -8.38 15.99
CA CYS A 454 1.13 -7.88 17.36
C CYS A 454 0.64 -6.43 17.36
N SER A 455 -0.24 -6.07 18.30
CA SER A 455 -0.48 -4.64 18.58
C SER A 455 0.81 -3.99 19.10
N MET A 456 0.92 -2.67 18.91
CA MET A 456 2.10 -1.92 19.33
C MET A 456 2.38 -2.15 20.83
N ASP A 457 1.38 -1.99 21.68
CA ASP A 457 1.48 -2.22 23.13
C ASP A 457 1.90 -3.65 23.48
N ALA A 458 1.38 -4.65 22.77
CA ALA A 458 1.67 -6.05 23.05
C ALA A 458 3.12 -6.42 22.75
N TYR A 459 3.72 -5.84 21.69
CA TYR A 459 5.13 -6.06 21.38
C TYR A 459 6.06 -5.15 22.19
N TRP A 460 5.67 -3.89 22.45
CA TRP A 460 6.39 -2.99 23.36
C TRP A 460 6.55 -3.59 24.76
N GLY A 461 5.48 -4.19 25.30
CA GLY A 461 5.53 -4.92 26.56
C GLY A 461 6.44 -6.15 26.52
N ASP A 462 6.57 -6.79 25.35
CA ASP A 462 7.48 -7.93 25.18
C ASP A 462 8.95 -7.50 25.10
N LEU A 463 9.24 -6.40 24.40
CA LEU A 463 10.58 -5.79 24.39
C LEU A 463 11.00 -5.42 25.82
N ALA A 464 10.11 -4.80 26.60
CA ALA A 464 10.36 -4.52 28.01
C ALA A 464 10.64 -5.81 28.79
N ARG A 465 9.74 -6.81 28.70
CA ARG A 465 9.92 -8.11 29.38
C ARG A 465 11.25 -8.79 29.03
N ARG A 466 11.70 -8.72 27.77
CA ARG A 466 12.96 -9.34 27.30
C ARG A 466 14.19 -8.59 27.82
N TYR A 467 14.16 -7.27 27.82
CA TYR A 467 15.37 -6.45 27.97
C TYR A 467 15.49 -5.69 29.30
N ASP A 468 14.41 -5.54 30.07
CA ASP A 468 14.39 -4.79 31.35
C ASP A 468 15.25 -5.44 32.45
N SER A 469 15.53 -6.74 32.33
CA SER A 469 16.39 -7.49 33.26
C SER A 469 17.85 -7.61 32.83
N ILE A 470 18.20 -7.10 31.65
CA ILE A 470 19.57 -7.19 31.12
C ILE A 470 20.40 -6.01 31.60
N LEU A 471 21.24 -6.28 32.60
CA LEU A 471 22.26 -5.36 33.10
C LEU A 471 23.58 -5.59 32.38
N LEU A 472 24.21 -4.51 31.90
CA LEU A 472 25.56 -4.57 31.35
C LEU A 472 26.60 -4.74 32.47
N PRO A 473 27.78 -5.31 32.17
CA PRO A 473 28.87 -5.39 33.15
C PRO A 473 29.21 -3.98 33.68
N ASN A 474 29.17 -3.81 35.00
CA ASN A 474 29.39 -2.54 35.73
C ASN A 474 28.27 -1.49 35.62
N GLU A 475 27.10 -1.84 35.08
CA GLU A 475 25.95 -0.94 35.06
C GLU A 475 25.24 -0.94 36.42
N THR A 476 25.18 0.24 37.04
CA THR A 476 24.55 0.43 38.36
C THR A 476 23.37 1.40 38.34
N ASN A 477 23.12 2.07 37.20
CA ASN A 477 22.07 3.06 37.04
C ASN A 477 20.84 2.44 36.35
N PRO A 478 19.71 2.22 37.05
CA PRO A 478 18.51 1.63 36.47
C PRO A 478 17.88 2.49 35.34
N ASN A 479 18.14 3.80 35.30
CA ASN A 479 17.64 4.67 34.24
C ASN A 479 18.26 4.36 32.87
N LEU A 480 19.48 3.80 32.83
CA LEU A 480 20.12 3.41 31.57
C LEU A 480 19.46 2.18 30.97
N THR A 481 19.01 1.24 31.79
CA THR A 481 18.26 0.06 31.35
C THR A 481 16.88 0.45 30.82
N ALA A 482 16.15 1.29 31.54
CA ALA A 482 14.87 1.84 31.07
C ALA A 482 15.02 2.63 29.77
N GLY A 483 16.05 3.47 29.66
CA GLY A 483 16.37 4.21 28.45
C GLY A 483 16.58 3.31 27.22
N ARG A 484 17.29 2.19 27.36
CA ARG A 484 17.48 1.19 26.28
C ARG A 484 16.18 0.53 25.82
N VAL A 485 15.32 0.17 26.78
CA VAL A 485 14.03 -0.46 26.49
C VAL A 485 13.14 0.52 25.72
N PHE A 486 13.11 1.78 26.12
CA PHE A 486 12.35 2.80 25.39
C PHE A 486 12.90 3.04 23.98
N ALA A 487 14.22 3.07 23.88
CA ALA A 487 14.95 3.09 22.61
C ALA A 487 14.53 1.93 21.67
N ALA A 488 14.49 0.70 22.20
CA ALA A 488 14.02 -0.48 21.48
C ALA A 488 12.63 -0.30 20.87
N GLN A 489 11.73 0.21 21.71
CA GLN A 489 10.32 0.42 21.39
C GLN A 489 10.15 1.46 20.28
N LEU A 490 10.91 2.56 20.32
CA LEU A 490 10.93 3.57 19.27
C LEU A 490 11.49 3.03 17.95
N SER A 491 12.60 2.30 17.99
CA SER A 491 13.20 1.70 16.78
C SER A 491 12.23 0.74 16.10
N TYR A 492 11.61 -0.16 16.87
CA TYR A 492 10.56 -1.04 16.35
C TYR A 492 9.41 -0.24 15.73
N THR A 493 8.96 0.84 16.39
CA THR A 493 7.86 1.67 15.89
C THR A 493 8.18 2.30 14.54
N ALA A 494 9.39 2.87 14.39
CA ALA A 494 9.85 3.47 13.14
C ALA A 494 9.95 2.44 12.00
N PHE A 495 10.49 1.24 12.27
CA PHE A 495 10.55 0.20 11.25
C PHE A 495 9.21 -0.50 11.02
N ASN A 496 8.28 -0.43 11.97
CA ASN A 496 6.92 -0.95 11.80
C ASN A 496 6.04 -0.06 10.93
N SER A 497 6.25 1.26 10.94
CA SER A 497 5.68 2.18 9.93
C SER A 497 6.30 1.97 8.55
N GLY A 498 7.56 1.50 8.52
CA GLY A 498 8.31 1.24 7.31
C GLY A 498 9.11 2.46 6.85
N TYR A 499 10.18 2.22 6.10
CA TYR A 499 11.05 3.25 5.52
C TYR A 499 11.28 2.95 4.05
N THR A 500 11.22 3.98 3.21
CA THR A 500 11.41 3.85 1.77
C THR A 500 12.21 5.01 1.21
N ALA A 501 13.04 4.75 0.20
CA ALA A 501 13.77 5.78 -0.51
C ALA A 501 13.97 5.42 -1.98
N VAL A 502 14.05 6.44 -2.84
CA VAL A 502 14.56 6.26 -4.21
C VAL A 502 16.07 6.10 -4.12
N VAL A 503 16.57 4.95 -4.55
CA VAL A 503 17.99 4.57 -4.46
C VAL A 503 18.70 4.59 -5.82
N GLU A 504 17.93 4.65 -6.91
CA GLU A 504 18.45 4.73 -8.27
C GLU A 504 17.45 5.45 -9.17
N GLU A 505 17.92 6.33 -10.06
CA GLU A 505 17.11 6.99 -11.07
C GLU A 505 17.84 7.01 -12.41
N GLY A 506 17.23 6.45 -13.45
CA GLY A 506 17.80 6.40 -14.80
C GLY A 506 19.14 5.65 -14.87
N GLY A 507 19.35 4.66 -14.00
CA GLY A 507 20.62 3.94 -13.86
C GLY A 507 21.71 4.70 -13.09
N ARG A 508 21.37 5.83 -12.47
CA ARG A 508 22.28 6.61 -11.61
C ARG A 508 21.89 6.38 -10.17
N VAL A 509 22.86 6.06 -9.34
CA VAL A 509 22.65 5.89 -7.91
C VAL A 509 22.17 7.21 -7.30
N VAL A 510 21.09 7.13 -6.51
CA VAL A 510 20.60 8.23 -5.68
C VAL A 510 21.01 7.91 -4.25
N SER A 511 22.16 8.47 -3.86
CA SER A 511 22.74 8.29 -2.53
C SER A 511 22.50 9.52 -1.66
N GLY A 512 22.23 9.31 -0.37
CA GLY A 512 22.28 10.39 0.63
C GLY A 512 23.67 11.05 0.66
N THR A 513 23.72 12.38 0.78
CA THR A 513 24.96 13.17 0.68
C THR A 513 25.74 13.27 1.99
N TYR A 514 25.18 12.83 3.12
CA TYR A 514 25.68 13.23 4.45
C TYR A 514 26.68 12.26 5.11
N SER A 515 26.73 10.97 4.77
CA SER A 515 27.87 10.07 5.11
C SER A 515 27.56 8.64 4.64
N LEU A 516 28.40 8.06 3.78
CA LEU A 516 28.33 6.63 3.44
C LEU A 516 29.27 5.85 4.38
N ALA A 517 28.72 5.03 5.27
CA ALA A 517 29.51 4.21 6.20
C ALA A 517 30.29 3.11 5.45
N THR A 518 31.55 2.84 5.81
CA THR A 518 32.33 1.72 5.22
C THR A 518 31.80 0.36 5.69
N ASP A 519 32.18 -0.71 5.00
CA ASP A 519 31.75 -2.05 5.41
C ASP A 519 32.27 -2.40 6.80
N GLU A 520 33.48 -1.99 7.13
CA GLU A 520 34.10 -2.15 8.45
C GLU A 520 33.36 -1.31 9.52
N ALA A 521 32.87 -0.12 9.17
CA ALA A 521 32.10 0.70 10.10
C ALA A 521 30.73 0.05 10.41
N ILE A 522 30.04 -0.45 9.38
CA ILE A 522 28.78 -1.17 9.55
C ILE A 522 29.00 -2.46 10.36
N GLU A 523 30.03 -3.25 10.03
CA GLU A 523 30.39 -4.46 10.78
C GLU A 523 30.71 -4.14 12.24
N ALA A 524 31.51 -3.10 12.51
CA ALA A 524 31.85 -2.70 13.86
C ALA A 524 30.60 -2.34 14.68
N ASN A 525 29.65 -1.61 14.07
CA ASN A 525 28.39 -1.24 14.71
C ASN A 525 27.54 -2.46 15.05
N VAL A 526 27.39 -3.39 14.10
CA VAL A 526 26.63 -4.64 14.31
C VAL A 526 27.27 -5.50 15.40
N ARG A 527 28.59 -5.70 15.35
CA ARG A 527 29.31 -6.50 16.37
C ARG A 527 29.21 -5.87 17.75
N TYR A 528 29.35 -4.55 17.84
CA TYR A 528 29.26 -3.83 19.11
C TYR A 528 27.89 -4.07 19.76
N GLY A 529 26.80 -3.88 19.02
CA GLY A 529 25.46 -4.08 19.56
C GLY A 529 25.15 -5.55 19.88
N LEU A 530 25.72 -6.53 19.16
CA LEU A 530 25.53 -7.96 19.43
C LEU A 530 26.38 -8.48 20.61
N GLN A 531 27.57 -7.93 20.87
CA GLN A 531 28.52 -8.47 21.87
C GLN A 531 28.34 -7.95 23.29
N ILE A 532 27.91 -6.70 23.46
CA ILE A 532 27.91 -6.04 24.77
C ILE A 532 26.65 -6.37 25.59
N VAL A 533 25.51 -6.56 24.93
CA VAL A 533 24.22 -6.85 25.58
C VAL A 533 23.94 -8.34 25.38
N GLY A 534 23.92 -9.15 26.43
CA GLY A 534 23.70 -10.61 26.37
C GLY A 534 22.33 -11.10 25.86
N ALA A 535 21.60 -10.26 25.12
CA ALA A 535 20.43 -10.51 24.28
C ALA A 535 19.98 -9.12 23.75
N GLY A 536 20.32 -8.77 22.52
CA GLY A 536 20.33 -7.43 21.91
C GLY A 536 19.04 -6.60 21.96
N ALA A 537 18.93 -5.67 22.90
CA ALA A 537 17.90 -4.64 22.90
C ALA A 537 18.06 -3.74 21.64
N PRO A 538 17.17 -3.79 20.63
CA PRO A 538 17.33 -3.57 19.18
C PRO A 538 18.52 -2.70 18.80
N LEU A 539 19.71 -3.32 18.83
CA LEU A 539 21.05 -2.74 18.77
C LEU A 539 21.16 -1.30 19.30
N MET A 540 20.73 -1.11 20.55
CA MET A 540 20.69 0.11 21.35
C MET A 540 20.06 1.32 20.64
N ALA A 541 18.82 1.21 20.12
CA ALA A 541 18.14 2.26 19.34
C ALA A 541 19.06 2.93 18.33
N GLU A 542 19.54 2.15 17.38
CA GLU A 542 20.32 2.69 16.26
C GLU A 542 21.48 3.57 16.77
N PHE A 543 22.13 2.98 17.79
CA PHE A 543 23.09 3.54 18.73
C PHE A 543 22.97 5.06 18.98
N ALA A 544 21.78 5.41 19.48
CA ALA A 544 21.31 6.74 19.86
C ALA A 544 21.32 7.75 18.70
N PHE A 545 20.40 7.61 17.73
CA PHE A 545 20.12 8.67 16.76
C PHE A 545 21.40 9.11 16.01
N GLU A 546 22.26 8.15 15.62
CA GLU A 546 23.56 8.34 14.92
C GLU A 546 24.58 9.34 15.57
N ASN A 547 24.39 9.73 16.83
CA ASN A 547 24.87 10.96 17.52
C ASN A 547 23.87 12.12 17.40
N LEU A 548 23.11 12.40 18.47
CA LEU A 548 22.21 13.54 18.64
C LEU A 548 22.97 14.90 18.68
N VAL A 549 23.43 15.32 17.49
CA VAL A 549 24.43 16.37 17.17
C VAL A 549 25.85 15.83 17.40
N SER A 550 26.77 15.97 16.45
CA SER A 550 28.20 15.62 16.55
C SER A 550 28.99 16.33 17.69
N ALA A 551 28.33 16.88 18.73
CA ALA A 551 28.83 17.97 19.56
C ALA A 551 28.36 18.01 21.05
N SER A 552 28.09 16.91 21.75
CA SER A 552 27.91 17.00 23.23
C SER A 552 28.49 15.81 24.01
N GLU A 553 29.09 16.09 25.17
CA GLU A 553 29.93 15.14 25.94
C GLU A 553 29.16 14.04 26.70
N ASP A 554 27.82 14.05 26.77
CA ASP A 554 27.08 13.30 27.80
C ASP A 554 25.88 12.48 27.29
N ALA A 555 26.12 11.46 26.45
CA ALA A 555 25.08 10.52 25.99
C ALA A 555 24.35 9.76 27.13
N ALA A 556 25.02 9.55 28.27
CA ALA A 556 24.45 8.89 29.45
C ALA A 556 23.39 9.74 30.17
N ASP A 557 23.55 11.07 30.20
CA ASP A 557 22.61 11.99 30.83
C ASP A 557 21.34 12.18 29.98
N LEU A 558 21.44 12.08 28.66
CA LEU A 558 20.29 12.11 27.75
C LEU A 558 19.38 10.90 27.97
N LEU A 559 19.93 9.68 28.02
CA LEU A 559 19.16 8.46 28.30
C LEU A 559 18.49 8.55 29.69
N ALA A 560 19.18 9.11 30.68
CA ALA A 560 18.61 9.37 32.00
C ALA A 560 17.50 10.46 31.99
N ASN A 561 17.57 11.44 31.09
CA ASN A 561 16.57 12.51 30.96
C ASN A 561 15.36 12.13 30.09
N ILE A 562 15.53 11.27 29.08
CA ILE A 562 14.42 10.66 28.33
C ILE A 562 13.52 9.89 29.29
N ASN A 563 14.12 9.14 30.23
CA ASN A 563 13.36 8.45 31.28
C ASN A 563 12.61 9.42 32.21
N LYS A 564 13.20 10.58 32.58
CA LYS A 564 12.49 11.61 33.36
C LYS A 564 11.37 12.30 32.57
N GLY A 565 11.48 12.39 31.25
CA GLY A 565 10.39 12.80 30.37
C GLY A 565 9.22 11.82 30.47
N PHE A 566 9.49 10.52 30.49
CA PHE A 566 8.49 9.44 30.61
C PHE A 566 7.61 9.53 31.86
N ASP A 567 8.16 9.93 33.00
CA ASP A 567 7.36 10.17 34.21
C ASP A 567 6.29 11.27 34.02
N LEU A 568 6.48 12.19 33.07
CA LEU A 568 5.50 13.20 32.66
C LEU A 568 4.52 12.71 31.57
N PHE A 569 4.81 11.61 30.87
CA PHE A 569 4.04 11.05 29.74
C PHE A 569 3.02 9.97 30.14
N SER A 570 3.00 9.50 31.39
CA SER A 570 2.20 8.36 31.89
C SER A 570 0.66 8.54 31.90
N GLY A 571 0.12 9.57 31.24
CA GLY A 571 -1.32 9.91 31.20
C GLY A 571 -2.13 9.40 30.00
N GLY A 572 -1.51 8.71 29.03
CA GLY A 572 -2.20 8.23 27.82
C GLY A 572 -2.17 9.21 26.65
N VAL A 573 -2.33 8.68 25.44
CA VAL A 573 -2.09 9.36 24.15
C VAL A 573 -3.06 10.52 23.89
N ASP A 574 -4.30 10.44 24.38
CA ASP A 574 -5.34 11.47 24.15
C ASP A 574 -5.10 12.79 24.92
N ASP A 575 -4.37 12.75 26.03
CA ASP A 575 -4.11 13.93 26.88
C ASP A 575 -2.94 14.81 26.35
N PHE A 576 -2.24 14.34 25.32
CA PHE A 576 -1.06 14.99 24.73
C PHE A 576 -1.43 16.19 23.85
N VAL A 577 -2.43 16.06 22.96
CA VAL A 577 -2.82 17.11 22.00
C VAL A 577 -3.37 18.34 22.72
N SER A 578 -4.11 18.15 23.83
CA SER A 578 -4.77 19.23 24.57
C SER A 578 -3.81 20.05 25.45
N ASN A 579 -2.67 19.48 25.87
CA ASN A 579 -1.73 20.11 26.80
C ASN A 579 -0.55 20.82 26.11
N GLN A 580 -0.23 20.47 24.86
CA GLN A 580 0.78 21.17 24.04
C GLN A 580 0.42 22.65 23.82
N ALA A 581 -0.84 22.96 23.53
CA ALA A 581 -1.31 24.33 23.32
C ALA A 581 -1.18 25.23 24.56
N ARG A 582 -1.25 24.66 25.78
CA ARG A 582 -1.21 25.42 27.04
C ARG A 582 0.20 25.69 27.57
N ASN A 583 1.18 24.86 27.22
CA ASN A 583 2.54 24.94 27.78
C ASN A 583 3.56 25.67 26.90
N LEU A 584 3.31 25.80 25.60
CA LEU A 584 4.11 26.64 24.69
C LEU A 584 4.09 28.13 25.08
N ALA A 585 3.07 28.60 25.81
CA ALA A 585 2.97 29.97 26.30
C ALA A 585 3.87 30.30 27.52
N LYS A 586 4.47 29.30 28.18
CA LYS A 586 5.16 29.49 29.48
C LYS A 586 6.69 29.38 29.44
N ILE A 587 7.29 28.84 28.38
CA ILE A 587 8.75 28.66 28.31
C ILE A 587 9.38 29.89 27.64
N LYS A 588 9.62 30.93 28.43
CA LYS A 588 10.60 31.98 28.11
C LYS A 588 11.92 31.69 28.83
N LEU A 589 12.97 31.56 28.02
CA LEU A 589 14.36 31.92 28.32
C LEU A 589 15.18 30.96 29.21
N ILE A 590 15.82 29.94 28.61
CA ILE A 590 17.14 29.45 29.05
C ILE A 590 17.99 29.18 27.80
N LYS A 591 19.16 29.80 27.74
CA LYS A 591 20.15 29.69 26.67
C LYS A 591 20.85 28.32 26.71
N ALA A 592 20.69 27.52 25.66
CA ALA A 592 21.63 26.47 25.24
C ALA A 592 21.29 26.08 23.78
N ASP A 593 22.09 26.55 22.83
CA ASP A 593 21.91 26.39 21.36
C ASP A 593 22.15 24.96 20.84
N ALA A 594 21.98 23.93 21.67
CA ALA A 594 22.06 22.53 21.25
C ALA A 594 20.75 21.75 21.50
N ALA A 595 19.80 22.30 22.27
CA ALA A 595 18.54 21.63 22.62
C ALA A 595 17.41 21.83 21.59
N ILE A 596 17.54 22.82 20.70
CA ILE A 596 16.50 23.20 19.73
C ILE A 596 16.44 22.20 18.56
N GLY A 597 17.57 21.56 18.20
CA GLY A 597 17.62 20.55 17.14
C GLY A 597 17.00 19.20 17.52
N ALA A 598 17.13 18.78 18.78
CA ALA A 598 16.57 17.53 19.29
C ALA A 598 15.03 17.54 19.33
N VAL A 599 14.45 18.70 19.64
CA VAL A 599 12.99 18.91 19.54
C VAL A 599 12.55 18.95 18.07
N GLY A 600 13.39 19.45 17.16
CA GLY A 600 13.11 19.45 15.72
C GLY A 600 13.01 18.07 15.10
N ALA A 601 13.90 17.13 15.47
CA ALA A 601 13.84 15.75 14.99
C ALA A 601 12.67 14.95 15.60
N PHE A 602 12.32 15.27 16.86
CA PHE A 602 11.11 14.74 17.50
C PHE A 602 9.83 15.31 16.84
N ILE A 603 9.87 16.55 16.34
CA ILE A 603 8.81 17.16 15.54
C ILE A 603 8.75 16.57 14.12
N ILE A 604 9.86 16.14 13.51
CA ILE A 604 9.84 15.48 12.19
C ILE A 604 9.20 14.09 12.27
N VAL A 605 9.48 13.33 13.33
CA VAL A 605 8.78 12.06 13.59
C VAL A 605 7.30 12.31 13.90
N LEU A 606 6.97 13.39 14.62
CA LEU A 606 5.57 13.80 14.83
C LEU A 606 4.88 14.36 13.58
N SER A 607 5.60 15.01 12.67
CA SER A 607 5.05 15.59 11.43
C SER A 607 4.93 14.58 10.30
N GLN A 608 5.41 13.36 10.51
CA GLN A 608 5.12 12.20 9.67
C GLN A 608 4.01 11.33 10.28
N MET A 609 3.53 11.66 11.48
CA MET A 609 2.42 11.01 12.19
C MET A 609 1.16 11.89 12.28
N LEU A 610 1.26 13.16 11.88
CA LEU A 610 0.17 14.09 11.54
C LEU A 610 0.14 14.23 10.02
#